data_AF-A0A5B7EKD1-F1
#
_entry.id   AF-A0A5B7EKD1-F1
#
_cell.length_a   1.000
_cell.length_b   1.000
_cell.length_c   1.000
_cell.angle_alpha   90.00
_cell.angle_beta   90.00
_cell.angle_gamma   90.00
#
_symmetry.space_group_name_H-M   'P 1'
#
loop_
_entity.id
_entity.type
_entity.pdbx_description
1 polymer ?
#
loop_
_entity_poly.entity_id
_entity_poly.type
_entity_poly.pdbx_seq_one_letter_code
_entity_poly.pdbx_strand_id
1 'polypeptide(L)'
;MLREVWKSMAIPSIMCDMDVTAWNESEIDKLDVGQNRVARMALNAPRYTAAEVLRGDMGWNIFRERQIKATLKQMEKEVHKNDKEKWITSYMEDEKEWEESK
;
A
#
# COMPACT_ATOMS: atom_id res chain seq x y z
N MET A 1 -6.40 -18.45 -13.25
CA MET A 1 -6.50 -18.76 -11.81
C MET A 1 -5.32 -18.18 -11.02
N LEU A 2 -4.07 -18.57 -11.32
CA LEU A 2 -2.89 -18.15 -10.55
C LEU A 2 -2.74 -16.62 -10.44
N ARG A 3 -2.97 -15.88 -11.54
CA ARG A 3 -2.98 -14.41 -11.54
C ARG A 3 -3.94 -13.82 -10.53
N GLU A 4 -5.17 -14.32 -10.51
CA GLU A 4 -6.23 -13.80 -9.65
C GLU A 4 -5.97 -14.16 -8.19
N VAL A 5 -5.58 -15.40 -7.89
CA VAL A 5 -5.19 -15.82 -6.53
C VAL A 5 -4.03 -14.99 -6.00
N TRP A 6 -3.02 -14.74 -6.83
CA TRP A 6 -1.89 -13.90 -6.43
C TRP A 6 -2.33 -12.47 -6.12
N LYS A 7 -3.20 -11.90 -6.97
CA LYS A 7 -3.70 -10.53 -6.82
C LYS A 7 -4.64 -10.35 -5.64
N SER A 8 -5.55 -11.30 -5.39
CA SER A 8 -6.60 -11.18 -4.39
C SER A 8 -6.22 -11.72 -3.01
N MET A 9 -5.27 -12.66 -2.93
CA MET A 9 -4.89 -13.30 -1.66
C MET A 9 -3.43 -13.04 -1.31
N ALA A 10 -2.49 -13.41 -2.17
CA ALA A 10 -1.07 -13.38 -1.81
C ALA A 10 -0.56 -11.95 -1.58
N ILE A 11 -0.87 -11.02 -2.50
CA ILE A 11 -0.41 -9.63 -2.38
C ILE A 11 -0.97 -8.97 -1.10
N PRO A 12 -2.29 -9.02 -0.79
CA PRO A 12 -2.81 -8.47 0.46
C PRO A 12 -2.21 -9.10 1.71
N SER A 13 -2.04 -10.43 1.76
CA SER A 13 -1.44 -11.10 2.92
C SER A 13 0.00 -10.66 3.16
N ILE A 14 0.82 -10.61 2.11
CA ILE A 14 2.21 -10.16 2.20
C ILE A 14 2.27 -8.68 2.64
N MET A 15 1.41 -7.83 2.09
CA MET A 15 1.35 -6.42 2.47
C MET A 15 0.94 -6.25 3.95
N CYS A 16 0.01 -7.05 4.44
CA CYS A 16 -0.38 -7.05 5.86
C CYS A 16 0.80 -7.46 6.75
N ASP A 17 1.52 -8.52 6.38
CA ASP A 17 2.71 -8.96 7.10
C ASP A 17 3.81 -7.89 7.10
N MET A 18 3.99 -7.17 5.99
CA MET A 18 4.92 -6.04 5.88
C MET A 18 4.59 -4.88 6.81
N ASP A 19 3.32 -4.63 7.09
CA ASP A 19 2.92 -3.55 8.01
C ASP A 19 3.20 -3.90 9.48
N VAL A 20 3.25 -5.20 9.80
CA VAL A 20 3.45 -5.70 11.18
C VAL A 20 4.93 -6.02 11.48
N THR A 21 5.72 -6.30 10.45
CA THR A 21 7.13 -6.71 10.61
C THR A 21 8.07 -5.71 9.93
N ALA A 22 9.28 -5.53 10.46
CA ALA A 22 10.26 -4.63 9.86
C ALA A 22 11.02 -5.37 8.73
N TRP A 23 10.65 -5.12 7.47
CA TRP A 23 11.32 -5.67 6.30
C TRP A 23 12.49 -4.79 5.87
N ASN A 24 13.61 -5.40 5.48
CA ASN A 24 14.71 -4.68 4.83
C ASN A 24 14.57 -4.71 3.30
N GLU A 25 15.31 -3.82 2.61
CA GLU A 25 15.24 -3.70 1.14
C GLU A 25 15.56 -5.04 0.44
N SER A 26 16.51 -5.82 0.96
CA SER A 26 16.88 -7.11 0.36
C SER A 26 15.78 -8.17 0.46
N GLU A 27 14.92 -8.10 1.47
CA GLU A 27 13.77 -8.99 1.63
C GLU A 27 12.64 -8.60 0.66
N ILE A 28 12.42 -7.30 0.48
CA ILE A 28 11.46 -6.77 -0.50
C ILE A 28 11.88 -7.15 -1.92
N ASP A 29 13.17 -7.04 -2.24
CA ASP A 29 13.69 -7.43 -3.55
C ASP A 29 13.47 -8.93 -3.86
N LYS A 30 13.62 -9.80 -2.83
CA LYS A 30 13.33 -11.23 -2.97
C LYS A 30 11.85 -11.49 -3.29
N LEU A 31 10.93 -10.69 -2.76
CA LEU A 31 9.52 -10.82 -3.09
C LEU A 31 9.22 -10.44 -4.53
N ASP A 32 9.91 -9.43 -5.08
CA ASP A 32 9.80 -9.08 -6.49
C ASP A 32 10.33 -10.20 -7.40
N VAL A 33 11.41 -10.90 -7.00
CA VAL A 33 11.87 -12.11 -7.69
C VAL A 33 10.81 -13.21 -7.65
N GLY A 34 10.18 -13.43 -6.49
CA GLY A 34 9.07 -14.38 -6.33
C GLY A 34 7.87 -14.04 -7.21
N GLN A 35 7.44 -12.77 -7.21
CA GLN A 35 6.35 -12.27 -8.05
C GLN A 35 6.66 -12.46 -9.53
N ASN A 36 7.89 -12.16 -9.97
CA ASN A 36 8.30 -12.38 -11.36
C ASN A 36 8.28 -13.87 -11.73
N ARG A 37 8.60 -14.78 -10.80
CA ARG A 37 8.47 -16.22 -11.02
C ARG A 37 7.00 -16.64 -11.19
N VAL A 38 6.10 -16.12 -10.36
CA VAL A 38 4.65 -16.38 -10.49
C VAL A 38 4.10 -15.81 -11.79
N ALA A 39 4.53 -14.61 -12.20
CA ALA A 39 4.14 -14.01 -13.47
C ALA A 39 4.53 -14.91 -14.66
N ARG A 40 5.76 -15.45 -14.65
CA ARG A 40 6.19 -16.41 -15.69
C ARG A 40 5.31 -17.65 -15.74
N MET A 41 4.98 -18.23 -14.58
CA MET A 41 4.09 -19.40 -14.52
C MET A 41 2.68 -19.08 -15.02
N ALA A 42 2.15 -17.91 -14.65
CA ALA A 42 0.80 -17.49 -15.03
C ALA A 42 0.67 -17.20 -16.53
N LEU A 43 1.72 -16.66 -17.15
CA LEU A 43 1.78 -16.31 -18.57
C LEU A 43 2.37 -17.41 -19.46
N ASN A 44 2.82 -18.53 -18.88
CA ASN A 44 3.63 -19.54 -19.56
C ASN A 44 4.83 -18.94 -20.32
N ALA A 45 5.45 -17.93 -19.73
CA ALA A 45 6.51 -17.15 -20.37
C ALA A 45 7.89 -17.83 -20.22
N PRO A 46 8.77 -17.75 -21.24
CA PRO A 46 10.13 -18.24 -21.15
C PRO A 46 10.93 -17.64 -19.99
N ARG A 47 11.99 -18.34 -19.55
CA ARG A 47 12.85 -17.88 -18.44
C ARG A 47 13.54 -16.55 -18.74
N TYR A 48 13.90 -16.32 -20.00
CA TYR A 48 14.57 -15.11 -20.46
C TYR A 48 13.63 -13.92 -20.66
N THR A 49 12.31 -14.08 -20.49
CA THR A 49 11.38 -12.94 -20.59
C THR A 49 11.73 -11.90 -19.53
N ALA A 50 11.87 -10.65 -19.99
CA ALA A 50 12.21 -9.51 -19.17
C ALA A 50 11.14 -9.29 -18.08
N ALA A 51 11.60 -8.94 -16.87
CA ALA A 51 10.71 -8.73 -15.73
C ALA A 51 9.69 -7.61 -15.96
N GLU A 52 10.06 -6.56 -16.69
CA GLU A 52 9.18 -5.44 -17.03
C GLU A 52 8.02 -5.88 -17.93
N VAL A 53 8.29 -6.73 -18.93
CA VAL A 53 7.25 -7.28 -19.81
C VAL A 53 6.26 -8.13 -19.01
N LEU A 54 6.78 -9.00 -18.14
CA LEU A 54 5.93 -9.82 -17.26
C LEU A 54 5.04 -8.95 -16.36
N ARG A 55 5.58 -7.87 -15.81
CA ARG A 55 4.84 -6.95 -14.95
C ARG A 55 3.79 -6.16 -15.73
N GLY A 56 4.13 -5.72 -16.95
CA GLY A 56 3.21 -5.04 -17.86
C GLY A 56 2.01 -5.91 -18.21
N ASP A 57 2.26 -7.13 -18.71
CA ASP A 57 1.21 -8.08 -19.07
C ASP A 57 0.36 -8.50 -17.86
N MET A 58 0.99 -8.62 -16.69
CA MET A 58 0.27 -8.92 -15.46
C MET A 58 -0.43 -7.69 -14.86
N GLY A 59 -0.11 -6.47 -15.27
CA GLY A 59 -0.58 -5.23 -14.63
C GLY A 59 -0.16 -5.14 -13.17
N TRP A 60 1.08 -5.53 -12.86
CA TRP A 60 1.61 -5.64 -11.50
C TRP A 60 2.70 -4.59 -11.24
N ASN A 61 2.58 -3.90 -10.11
CA ASN A 61 3.63 -3.03 -9.58
C ASN A 61 4.65 -3.84 -8.76
N ILE A 62 5.83 -3.26 -8.55
CA ILE A 62 6.81 -3.77 -7.57
C ILE A 62 6.33 -3.59 -6.14
N PHE A 63 6.85 -4.41 -5.22
CA PHE A 63 6.45 -4.33 -3.81
C PHE A 63 6.81 -2.99 -3.17
N ARG A 64 7.97 -2.42 -3.49
CA ARG A 64 8.39 -1.11 -2.99
C ARG A 64 7.40 0.00 -3.35
N GLU A 65 6.92 0.02 -4.58
CA GLU A 65 5.89 0.99 -5.02
C GLU A 65 4.58 0.81 -4.26
N ARG A 66 4.19 -0.44 -3.94
CA ARG A 66 2.99 -0.71 -3.16
C ARG A 66 3.13 -0.21 -1.74
N GLN A 67 4.29 -0.45 -1.12
CA GLN A 67 4.60 0.03 0.22
C GLN A 67 4.56 1.56 0.27
N ILE A 68 5.24 2.24 -0.65
CA ILE A 68 5.21 3.71 -0.73
C ILE A 68 3.77 4.23 -0.88
N LYS A 69 2.96 3.63 -1.77
CA LYS A 69 1.56 4.02 -1.95
C LYS A 69 0.72 3.78 -0.70
N ALA A 70 0.96 2.69 0.04
CA ALA A 70 0.28 2.40 1.30
C ALA A 70 0.63 3.44 2.38
N THR A 71 1.92 3.74 2.55
CA THR A 71 2.41 4.74 3.49
C THR A 71 1.85 6.13 3.17
N LEU A 72 1.86 6.54 1.90
CA LEU A 72 1.28 7.82 1.48
C LEU A 72 -0.21 7.92 1.81
N LYS A 73 -0.98 6.86 1.52
CA LYS A 73 -2.40 6.80 1.88
C LYS A 73 -2.64 6.87 3.39
N GLN A 74 -1.74 6.30 4.19
CA GLN A 74 -1.83 6.38 5.64
C GLN A 74 -1.55 7.80 6.12
N MET A 75 -0.49 8.44 5.60
CA MET A 75 -0.18 9.84 5.91
C MET A 75 -1.33 10.78 5.53
N GLU A 76 -1.94 10.59 4.37
CA GLU A 76 -3.09 11.37 3.92
C GLU A 76 -4.26 11.27 4.91
N LYS A 77 -4.55 10.07 5.43
CA LYS A 77 -5.59 9.86 6.44
C LYS A 77 -5.29 10.55 7.76
N GLU A 78 -4.04 10.48 8.23
CA GLU A 78 -3.63 11.12 9.48
C GLU A 78 -3.70 12.66 9.37
N VAL A 79 -3.32 13.22 8.23
CA VAL A 79 -3.45 14.66 7.97
C VAL A 79 -4.92 15.09 8.02
N HIS A 80 -5.81 14.38 7.32
CA HIS A 80 -7.25 14.69 7.34
C HIS A 80 -7.86 14.57 8.73
N LYS A 81 -7.40 13.60 9.54
CA LYS A 81 -7.84 13.43 10.91
C LYS A 81 -7.41 14.62 11.78
N ASN A 82 -6.15 15.02 11.71
CA ASN A 82 -5.63 16.16 12.45
C ASN A 82 -6.32 17.47 12.06
N ASP A 83 -6.61 17.67 10.77
CA ASP A 83 -7.35 18.84 10.30
C ASP A 83 -8.78 18.87 10.84
N LYS A 84 -9.44 17.69 10.91
CA LYS A 84 -10.76 17.56 11.53
C LYS A 84 -10.73 17.83 13.03
N GLU A 85 -9.72 17.34 13.75
CA GLU A 85 -9.56 17.58 15.18
C GLU A 85 -9.33 19.08 15.47
N LYS A 86 -8.48 19.75 14.70
CA LYS A 86 -8.28 21.21 14.81
C LYS A 86 -9.56 21.99 14.58
N TRP A 87 -10.34 21.60 13.56
CA TRP A 87 -11.63 22.20 13.28
C TRP A 87 -12.54 22.03 14.51
N ILE A 88 -12.74 20.80 15.01
CA ILE A 88 -13.58 20.55 16.19
C ILE A 88 -13.17 21.40 17.40
N THR A 89 -11.88 21.51 17.70
CA THR A 89 -11.39 22.32 18.83
C THR A 89 -11.75 23.80 18.67
N SER A 90 -11.59 24.37 17.47
CA SER A 90 -11.97 25.76 17.19
C SER A 90 -13.47 26.02 17.42
N TYR A 91 -14.34 25.10 17.00
CA TYR A 91 -15.79 25.26 17.22
C TYR A 91 -16.16 25.22 18.71
N MET A 92 -15.49 24.37 19.50
CA MET A 92 -15.74 24.29 20.94
C MET A 92 -15.25 25.54 21.69
N GLU A 93 -14.14 26.15 21.24
CA GLU A 93 -13.64 27.42 21.78
C GLU A 93 -14.62 28.56 21.48
N ASP A 94 -15.10 28.67 20.24
CA ASP A 94 -16.09 29.67 19.85
C ASP A 94 -17.40 29.52 20.67
N GLU A 95 -17.93 28.30 20.81
CA GLU A 95 -19.17 28.03 21.56
C GLU A 95 -19.05 28.43 23.04
N LYS A 96 -17.87 28.22 23.64
CA LYS A 96 -17.59 28.60 25.01
C LYS A 96 -17.54 30.12 25.19
N GLU A 97 -16.92 30.86 24.26
CA GLU A 97 -16.91 32.34 24.29
C GLU A 97 -18.32 32.92 24.15
N TRP A 98 -19.18 32.30 23.33
CA TRP A 98 -20.58 32.70 23.16
C TRP A 98 -21.42 32.51 24.43
N GLU A 99 -21.22 31.41 25.16
CA GLU A 99 -21.93 31.14 26.42
C GLU A 99 -21.41 31.99 27.59
N GLU A 100 -20.11 32.33 27.63
CA GLU A 100 -19.54 33.25 28.63
C GLU A 100 -19.94 34.73 28.40
N SER A 101 -20.43 35.06 27.20
CA SER A 101 -20.89 36.41 26.82
C SER A 101 -22.39 36.66 27.06
N LYS A 102 -23.14 35.68 27.58
CA LYS A 102 -24.55 35.77 27.99
C LYS A 102 -24.71 36.14 29.46
#